data_AF-A0A6M0HU61-F1
#
_entry.id   AF-A0A6M0HU61-F1
#
_cell.length_a   1.000
_cell.length_b   1.000
_cell.length_c   1.000
_cell.angle_alpha   90.00
_cell.angle_beta   90.00
_cell.angle_gamma   90.00
#
_symmetry.space_group_name_H-M   'P 1'
#
loop_
_entity.id
_entity.type
_entity.pdbx_description
1 polymer ?
#
loop_
_entity_poly.entity_id
_entity_poly.type
_entity_poly.pdbx_seq_one_letter_code
_entity_poly.pdbx_strand_id
1 'polypeptide(L)'
;MANRRRGEVSLTLGPERYTLCLTLGALAELEDALGAGDLAGLAERFSHGRLAARDLIALLGAALRGGGHALDDAAVAALPLAGDLDEIGTRLGAALDAAFGAPPDP
;
A
#
# COMPACT_ATOMS: atom_id res chain seq x y z
N MET A 1 3.36 -6.57 16.23
CA MET A 1 4.26 -5.40 16.13
C MET A 1 4.89 -5.45 14.76
N ALA A 2 4.89 -4.35 13.99
CA ALA A 2 5.49 -4.33 12.65
C ALA A 2 7.02 -4.45 12.71
N ASN A 3 7.58 -5.38 11.97
CA ASN A 3 9.01 -5.59 11.82
C ASN A 3 9.59 -4.74 10.68
N ARG A 4 10.23 -3.63 11.05
CA ARG A 4 10.86 -2.71 10.10
C ARG A 4 11.96 -3.34 9.24
N ARG A 5 12.62 -4.41 9.72
CA ARG A 5 13.62 -5.16 8.93
C ARG A 5 13.02 -6.01 7.82
N ARG A 6 11.72 -6.32 7.91
CA ARG A 6 10.93 -7.00 6.86
C ARG A 6 10.17 -6.02 5.97
N GLY A 7 10.34 -4.72 6.18
CA GLY A 7 9.56 -3.69 5.49
C GLY A 7 8.09 -3.63 5.92
N GLU A 8 7.75 -4.12 7.12
CA GLU A 8 6.39 -4.01 7.63
C GLU A 8 6.09 -2.61 8.16
N VAL A 9 4.89 -2.12 7.85
CA VAL A 9 4.37 -0.82 8.31
C VAL A 9 3.04 -1.04 9.03
N SER A 10 2.80 -0.37 10.16
CA SER A 10 1.51 -0.42 10.83
C SER A 10 0.57 0.65 10.30
N LEU A 11 -0.67 0.28 10.02
CA LEU A 11 -1.77 1.19 9.64
C LEU A 11 -2.96 0.92 10.56
N THR A 12 -3.64 1.97 11.02
CA THR A 12 -4.86 1.84 11.80
C THR A 12 -6.04 2.30 10.95
N LEU A 13 -7.09 1.49 10.82
CA LEU A 13 -8.32 1.84 10.12
C LEU A 13 -9.48 1.58 11.06
N GLY A 14 -10.18 2.64 11.46
CA GLY A 14 -11.20 2.56 12.51
C GLY A 14 -10.60 2.04 13.83
N PRO A 15 -11.22 1.02 14.46
CA PRO A 15 -10.72 0.46 15.71
C PRO A 15 -9.60 -0.58 15.52
N GLU A 16 -9.32 -1.00 14.28
CA GLU A 16 -8.42 -2.11 13.98
C GLU A 16 -7.04 -1.64 13.52
N ARG A 17 -6.02 -2.39 13.93
CA ARG A 17 -4.63 -2.18 13.49
C ARG A 17 -4.21 -3.28 12.53
N TYR A 18 -3.82 -2.87 11.34
CA TYR A 18 -3.31 -3.71 10.28
C TYR A 18 -1.79 -3.58 10.13
N THR A 19 -1.21 -4.61 9.52
CA THR A 19 0.19 -4.63 9.12
C THR A 19 0.22 -4.65 7.59
N LEU A 20 0.96 -3.71 7.02
CA LEU A 20 1.22 -3.60 5.59
C LEU A 20 2.59 -4.19 5.31
N CYS A 21 2.71 -4.98 4.25
CA CYS A 21 3.98 -5.46 3.75
C CYS A 21 3.87 -5.68 2.24
N LEU A 22 4.76 -5.04 1.48
CA LEU A 22 4.85 -5.24 0.04
C LEU A 22 5.79 -6.41 -0.24
N THR A 23 5.20 -7.59 -0.42
CA THR A 23 5.91 -8.79 -0.86
C THR A 23 6.00 -8.83 -2.39
N LEU A 24 6.87 -9.68 -2.96
CA LEU A 24 6.91 -9.87 -4.41
C LEU A 24 5.55 -10.31 -4.98
N GLY A 25 4.76 -11.10 -4.24
CA GLY A 25 3.40 -11.46 -4.62
C GLY A 25 2.46 -10.26 -4.62
N ALA A 26 2.53 -9.40 -3.61
CA ALA A 26 1.76 -8.16 -3.55
C ALA A 26 2.12 -7.21 -4.71
N LEU A 27 3.40 -7.14 -5.10
CA LEU A 27 3.84 -6.35 -6.24
C LEU A 27 3.29 -6.89 -7.57
N ALA A 28 3.34 -8.21 -7.77
CA ALA A 28 2.77 -8.86 -8.95
C ALA A 28 1.25 -8.64 -9.05
N GLU A 29 0.52 -8.75 -7.93
CA GLU A 29 -0.91 -8.44 -7.87
C GLU A 29 -1.20 -6.98 -8.26
N LEU A 30 -0.31 -6.04 -7.91
CA LEU A 30 -0.48 -4.62 -8.24
C LEU A 30 -0.25 -4.33 -9.71
N GLU A 31 0.75 -4.96 -10.33
CA GLU A 31 1.00 -4.87 -11.77
C GLU A 31 -0.24 -5.35 -12.55
N ASP A 32 -0.80 -6.50 -12.16
CA ASP A 32 -2.02 -7.06 -12.75
C ASP A 32 -3.24 -6.15 -12.53
N ALA A 33 -3.47 -5.67 -11.30
CA ALA A 33 -4.65 -4.89 -10.94
C ALA A 33 -4.68 -3.49 -11.59
N LEU A 34 -3.51 -2.90 -11.85
CA LEU A 34 -3.42 -1.52 -12.32
C LEU A 34 -3.15 -1.40 -13.81
N GLY A 35 -2.78 -2.51 -14.47
CA GLY A 35 -2.45 -2.55 -15.89
C GLY A 35 -1.34 -1.56 -16.28
N ALA A 36 -0.57 -1.09 -15.29
CA ALA A 36 0.59 -0.26 -15.49
C ALA A 36 1.74 -1.22 -15.77
N GLY A 37 2.35 -1.11 -16.96
CA GLY A 37 3.40 -2.04 -17.41
C GLY A 37 4.66 -2.09 -16.53
N ASP A 38 4.73 -1.29 -15.46
CA ASP A 38 5.75 -1.36 -14.42
C ASP A 38 5.30 -0.71 -13.08
N LEU A 39 5.98 -1.11 -12.00
CA LEU A 39 5.87 -0.51 -10.67
C LEU A 39 6.41 0.92 -10.60
N ALA A 40 7.23 1.34 -11.58
CA ALA A 40 7.78 2.70 -11.64
C ALA A 40 6.70 3.74 -11.95
N GLY A 41 5.81 3.44 -12.89
CA GLY A 41 4.66 4.28 -13.22
C GLY A 41 3.65 4.39 -12.08
N LEU A 42 3.56 3.37 -11.21
CA LEU A 42 2.80 3.46 -9.96
C LEU A 42 3.40 4.49 -9.01
N ALA A 43 4.69 4.37 -8.70
CA ALA A 43 5.39 5.26 -7.78
C ALA A 43 5.32 6.72 -8.26
N GLU A 44 5.45 6.96 -9.56
CA GLU A 44 5.30 8.28 -10.15
C GLU A 44 3.87 8.84 -10.01
N ARG A 45 2.84 8.02 -10.24
CA ARG A 45 1.43 8.45 -10.03
C ARG A 45 1.14 8.77 -8.57
N PHE A 46 1.76 8.02 -7.65
CA PHE A 46 1.67 8.25 -6.22
C PHE A 46 2.32 9.58 -5.82
N SER A 47 3.54 9.84 -6.28
CA SER A 47 4.26 11.08 -5.98
C SER A 47 3.60 12.33 -6.56
N HIS A 48 2.88 12.20 -7.67
CA HIS A 48 2.15 13.31 -8.31
C HIS A 48 0.71 13.51 -7.80
N GLY A 49 0.26 12.75 -6.79
CA GLY A 49 -1.08 12.88 -6.22
C GLY A 49 -2.23 12.52 -7.18
N ARG A 50 -1.96 11.72 -8.23
CA ARG A 50 -2.94 11.34 -9.27
C ARG A 50 -3.53 9.94 -9.04
N LEU A 51 -3.62 9.48 -7.79
CA LEU A 51 -4.25 8.18 -7.50
C LEU A 51 -5.78 8.30 -7.55
N ALA A 52 -6.41 7.43 -8.33
CA ALA A 52 -7.85 7.22 -8.23
C ALA A 52 -8.16 6.35 -7.00
N ALA A 53 -9.38 6.44 -6.45
CA ALA A 53 -9.79 5.62 -5.31
C ALA A 53 -9.62 4.11 -5.55
N ARG A 54 -9.83 3.64 -6.79
CA ARG A 54 -9.57 2.25 -7.21
C ARG A 54 -8.10 1.84 -7.08
N ASP A 55 -7.18 2.77 -7.39
CA ASP A 55 -5.74 2.49 -7.35
C ASP A 55 -5.30 2.37 -5.88
N LEU A 56 -5.92 3.17 -5.00
CA LEU A 56 -5.69 3.14 -3.56
C LEU A 56 -6.23 1.86 -2.93
N ILE A 57 -7.41 1.38 -3.37
CA ILE A 57 -7.97 0.10 -2.94
C ILE A 57 -7.06 -1.06 -3.35
N ALA A 58 -6.61 -1.10 -4.60
CA ALA A 58 -5.70 -2.13 -5.08
C ALA A 58 -4.38 -2.14 -4.30
N LEU A 59 -3.76 -0.96 -4.14
CA LEU A 59 -2.51 -0.78 -3.39
C LEU A 59 -2.63 -1.19 -1.92
N LEU A 60 -3.68 -0.72 -1.25
CA LEU A 60 -3.94 -1.07 0.14
C LEU A 60 -4.25 -2.57 0.29
N GLY A 61 -5.04 -3.15 -0.60
CA GLY A 61 -5.36 -4.58 -0.59
C GLY A 61 -4.13 -5.47 -0.75
N ALA A 62 -3.28 -5.18 -1.73
CA ALA A 62 -2.05 -5.94 -1.94
C ALA A 62 -1.10 -5.83 -0.73
N ALA A 63 -0.95 -4.63 -0.17
CA ALA A 63 -0.10 -4.41 1.02
C ALA A 63 -0.65 -5.11 2.27
N LEU A 64 -1.98 -5.13 2.47
CA LEU A 64 -2.63 -5.84 3.56
C LEU A 64 -2.46 -7.36 3.42
N ARG A 65 -2.66 -7.90 2.22
CA ARG A 65 -2.45 -9.33 1.91
C ARG A 65 -1.00 -9.75 2.12
N GLY A 66 -0.04 -8.97 1.63
CA GLY A 66 1.38 -9.21 1.90
C GLY A 66 1.75 -9.09 3.39
N GLY A 67 1.00 -8.29 4.16
CA GLY A 67 1.09 -8.20 5.62
C GLY A 67 0.36 -9.31 6.39
N GLY A 68 -0.25 -10.28 5.69
CA GLY A 68 -0.91 -11.44 6.28
C GLY A 68 -2.42 -11.28 6.53
N HIS A 69 -3.06 -10.24 5.97
CA HIS A 69 -4.50 -10.00 6.09
C HIS A 69 -5.23 -10.49 4.84
N ALA A 70 -6.08 -11.50 4.98
CA ALA A 70 -6.85 -12.08 3.87
C ALA A 70 -8.07 -11.21 3.51
N LEU A 71 -7.82 -10.03 2.96
CA LEU A 71 -8.84 -9.06 2.53
C LEU A 71 -8.84 -8.94 1.01
N ASP A 72 -10.00 -9.15 0.40
CA ASP A 72 -10.23 -8.86 -1.01
C ASP A 72 -10.52 -7.37 -1.23
N ASP A 73 -10.52 -6.93 -2.49
CA ASP A 73 -10.66 -5.52 -2.82
C ASP A 73 -12.03 -4.95 -2.41
N ALA A 74 -13.07 -5.78 -2.39
CA ALA A 74 -14.39 -5.39 -1.91
C ALA A 74 -14.41 -5.15 -0.40
N ALA A 75 -13.77 -6.03 0.37
CA ALA A 75 -13.59 -5.87 1.80
C ALA A 75 -12.76 -4.62 2.13
N VAL A 76 -11.68 -4.38 1.36
CA VAL A 76 -10.84 -3.18 1.51
C VAL A 76 -11.64 -1.91 1.21
N ALA A 77 -12.45 -1.90 0.17
CA ALA A 77 -13.31 -0.77 -0.18
C ALA A 77 -14.37 -0.46 0.90
N ALA A 78 -14.76 -1.47 1.69
CA ALA A 78 -15.71 -1.33 2.79
C ALA A 78 -15.05 -0.93 4.12
N LEU A 79 -13.71 -0.88 4.21
CA LEU A 79 -13.03 -0.52 5.45
C LEU A 79 -13.34 0.93 5.85
N PRO A 80 -13.54 1.19 7.16
CA PRO A 80 -13.77 2.54 7.63
C PRO A 80 -12.50 3.38 7.47
N LEU A 81 -12.57 4.38 6.60
CA LEU A 81 -11.62 5.48 6.48
C LEU A 81 -11.79 6.40 7.69
N ALA A 82 -11.43 5.93 8.89
CA ALA A 82 -11.50 6.74 10.08
C ALA A 82 -10.38 7.80 10.07
N GLY A 83 -10.64 8.92 9.41
CA GLY A 83 -10.04 10.20 9.76
C GLY A 83 -9.02 10.78 8.78
N ASP A 84 -8.21 10.01 8.07
CA ASP A 84 -7.25 10.64 7.15
C ASP A 84 -6.77 9.73 6.01
N LEU A 85 -7.20 10.05 4.79
CA LEU A 85 -6.56 9.56 3.56
C LEU A 85 -5.06 9.87 3.55
N ASP A 86 -4.65 10.95 4.22
CA ASP A 86 -3.26 11.37 4.38
C ASP A 86 -2.44 10.37 5.21
N GLU A 87 -3.01 9.77 6.27
CA GLU A 87 -2.33 8.72 7.02
C GLU A 87 -2.14 7.48 6.14
N ILE A 88 -3.17 7.07 5.41
CA ILE A 88 -3.09 5.93 4.49
C ILE A 88 -2.01 6.18 3.44
N GLY A 89 -2.00 7.35 2.81
CA GLY A 89 -0.96 7.76 1.88
C GLY A 89 0.42 7.71 2.52
N THR A 90 0.59 8.25 3.72
CA THR A 90 1.87 8.24 4.45
C THR A 90 2.35 6.82 4.75
N ARG A 91 1.46 5.91 5.20
CA ARG A 91 1.82 4.53 5.51
C ARG A 91 2.13 3.71 4.25
N LEU A 92 1.39 3.94 3.17
CA LEU A 92 1.65 3.30 1.88
C LEU A 92 2.98 3.79 1.29
N GLY A 93 3.27 5.09 1.36
CA GLY A 93 4.58 5.65 1.00
C GLY A 93 5.71 4.99 1.77
N ALA A 94 5.58 4.87 3.09
CA ALA A 94 6.57 4.18 3.92
C ALA A 94 6.74 2.69 3.57
N ALA A 95 5.67 2.01 3.14
CA ALA A 95 5.74 0.61 2.69
C ALA A 95 6.45 0.51 1.33
N LEU A 96 6.19 1.45 0.41
CA LEU A 96 6.89 1.56 -0.88
C LEU A 96 8.37 1.84 -0.67
N ASP A 97 8.73 2.81 0.17
CA ASP A 97 10.13 3.12 0.52
C ASP A 97 10.85 1.91 1.13
N ALA A 98 10.15 1.11 1.92
CA ALA A 98 10.71 -0.10 2.50
C ALA A 98 10.92 -1.23 1.46
N ALA A 99 10.11 -1.27 0.41
CA ALA A 99 10.18 -2.29 -0.64
C ALA A 99 11.20 -1.95 -1.73
N PHE A 100 11.24 -0.69 -2.17
CA PHE A 100 12.09 -0.22 -3.27
C PHE A 100 13.38 0.47 -2.80
N GLY A 101 13.48 0.79 -1.52
CA GLY A 101 14.49 1.70 -0.99
C GLY A 101 14.07 3.17 -1.20
N ALA A 102 14.48 4.05 -0.28
CA ALA A 102 14.31 5.48 -0.51
C ALA A 102 15.12 5.91 -1.76
N PRO A 103 14.59 6.78 -2.63
CA PRO A 103 15.38 7.34 -3.71
C PRO A 103 16.64 8.00 -3.10
N PRO A 104 17.83 7.85 -3.70
CA PRO A 104 19.02 8.52 -3.21
C PRO A 104 18.76 10.03 -3.16
N ASP A 105 19.14 10.65 -2.05
CA ASP A 105 19.13 12.10 -1.87
C ASP A 105 19.96 12.73 -3.01
N PRO A 106 19.45 13.74 -3.75
CA PRO A 106 20.15 14.34 -4.88
C PRO A 106 21.48 15.01 -4.50
#